data_AF-A0A2K2FVC3-F1
#
_entry.id   AF-A0A2K2FVC3-F1
#
_cell.length_a   1.000
_cell.length_b   1.000
_cell.length_c   1.000
_cell.angle_alpha   90.00
_cell.angle_beta   90.00
_cell.angle_gamma   90.00
#
_symmetry.space_group_name_H-M   'P 1'
#
loop_
_entity.id
_entity.type
_entity.pdbx_description
1 polymer ?
#
loop_
_entity_poly.entity_id
_entity_poly.type
_entity_poly.pdbx_seq_one_letter_code
_entity_poly.pdbx_strand_id
1 'polypeptide(L)'
;MSDVALASDGGKADSNHPVGLKRSRMSGASTSNPKGGLSGWVIVAVVGAALFVIAQCSGTPKSDQQVAAASFTSETSKAIASVAPAAVEPLEMTSVRAAAKDFKAVYGAQQLPGAMIFSQNCFEGLAHEFSWSRLDECGAFDAIAVGRLDAEADTTSSEYTYFDQEIAAGRYLAAVSSAGESADNSDLRLEDLHAKVAVAAPAPTPAAMPDQGTEPAPADAAEEGWEASA
;
A
#
# COMPACT_ATOMS: atom_id res chain seq x y z
N MET A 1 25.50 -45.54 -17.21
CA MET A 1 24.86 -46.87 -17.30
C MET A 1 23.45 -46.69 -16.77
N SER A 2 22.46 -47.03 -17.62
CA SER A 2 20.99 -46.93 -17.44
C SER A 2 20.44 -45.50 -17.60
N ASP A 3 19.91 -45.02 -18.73
CA ASP A 3 18.89 -45.47 -19.71
C ASP A 3 17.41 -45.37 -19.26
N VAL A 4 16.67 -44.49 -19.99
CA VAL A 4 15.28 -44.60 -20.50
C VAL A 4 14.14 -44.44 -19.43
N ALA A 5 13.11 -43.60 -19.60
CA ALA A 5 12.15 -43.58 -20.72
C ALA A 5 11.37 -42.25 -20.91
N LEU A 6 11.07 -41.96 -22.18
CA LEU A 6 10.01 -41.08 -22.70
C LEU A 6 8.61 -41.73 -22.60
N ALA A 7 7.57 -40.89 -22.47
CA ALA A 7 6.23 -41.03 -23.08
C ALA A 7 5.61 -39.61 -23.08
N SER A 8 5.24 -38.93 -24.17
CA SER A 8 4.42 -39.25 -25.35
C SER A 8 2.95 -39.56 -25.05
N ASP A 9 2.09 -38.55 -25.26
CA ASP A 9 0.83 -38.51 -26.03
C ASP A 9 0.00 -37.32 -25.52
N GLY A 10 -0.65 -36.47 -26.31
CA GLY A 10 -1.37 -36.76 -27.55
C GLY A 10 -2.84 -36.39 -27.30
N GLY A 11 -3.24 -35.15 -27.63
CA GLY A 11 -4.61 -34.68 -27.41
C GLY A 11 -4.94 -33.47 -28.28
N LYS A 12 -5.38 -33.74 -29.50
CA LYS A 12 -5.93 -32.80 -30.49
C LYS A 12 -7.44 -33.02 -30.61
N ALA A 13 -8.14 -32.01 -31.13
CA ALA A 13 -9.56 -31.93 -31.54
C ALA A 13 -10.52 -31.44 -30.44
N ASP A 14 -11.53 -30.59 -30.69
CA ASP A 14 -12.00 -29.88 -31.88
C ASP A 14 -13.12 -28.90 -31.44
N SER A 15 -13.53 -28.03 -32.37
CA SER A 15 -14.91 -27.51 -32.52
C SER A 15 -15.25 -26.09 -32.03
N ASN A 16 -15.05 -25.14 -32.95
CA ASN A 16 -16.06 -24.22 -33.50
C ASN A 16 -17.44 -24.17 -32.83
N HIS A 17 -17.86 -22.96 -32.40
CA HIS A 17 -19.22 -22.45 -32.60
C HIS A 17 -19.25 -20.91 -32.66
N PRO A 18 -19.64 -20.30 -33.79
CA PRO A 18 -20.06 -18.90 -33.87
C PRO A 18 -21.59 -18.79 -33.78
N VAL A 19 -22.07 -17.98 -32.84
CA VAL A 19 -23.44 -17.42 -32.81
C VAL A 19 -23.23 -15.92 -32.65
N GLY A 20 -23.65 -15.02 -33.53
CA GLY A 20 -24.90 -15.00 -34.28
C GLY A 20 -25.77 -13.87 -33.72
N LEU A 21 -25.48 -12.64 -34.19
CA LEU A 21 -26.40 -11.51 -34.38
C LEU A 21 -27.36 -11.10 -33.24
N LYS A 22 -27.14 -9.89 -32.69
CA LYS A 22 -28.22 -8.90 -32.61
C LYS A 22 -27.70 -7.49 -32.85
N ARG A 23 -28.02 -6.99 -34.05
CA ARG A 23 -27.98 -5.57 -34.40
C ARG A 23 -29.12 -4.87 -33.67
N SER A 24 -28.81 -3.92 -32.80
CA SER A 24 -29.73 -2.85 -32.45
C SER A 24 -29.24 -1.57 -33.12
N ARG A 25 -29.86 -1.25 -34.27
CA ARG A 25 -29.87 0.11 -34.81
C ARG A 25 -30.77 0.93 -33.89
N MET A 26 -30.24 1.99 -33.30
CA MET A 26 -31.02 3.16 -32.96
C MET A 26 -30.44 4.33 -33.74
N SER A 27 -31.21 4.76 -34.73
CA SER A 27 -30.98 5.99 -35.49
C SER A 27 -31.34 7.19 -34.62
N GLY A 28 -30.43 8.16 -34.62
CA GLY A 28 -30.76 9.58 -34.73
C GLY A 28 -31.13 10.32 -33.45
N ALA A 29 -30.24 11.22 -33.02
CA ALA A 29 -30.55 12.65 -33.07
C ALA A 29 -29.28 13.50 -32.93
N SER A 30 -29.21 14.50 -33.80
CA SER A 30 -28.63 15.83 -33.58
C SER A 30 -27.12 15.96 -33.43
N THR A 31 -26.51 16.14 -34.61
CA THR A 31 -25.44 17.11 -34.85
C THR A 31 -25.80 18.48 -34.27
N SER A 32 -25.09 18.89 -33.23
CA SER A 32 -24.90 20.31 -32.92
C SER A 32 -23.39 20.58 -32.86
N ASN A 33 -22.88 21.18 -33.94
CA ASN A 33 -21.59 21.84 -33.97
C ASN A 33 -21.64 23.08 -33.05
N PRO A 34 -20.75 23.22 -32.05
CA PRO A 34 -20.32 24.53 -31.62
C PRO A 34 -19.10 24.94 -32.46
N LYS A 35 -19.33 25.82 -33.44
CA LYS A 35 -18.29 26.77 -33.86
C LYS A 35 -18.07 27.71 -32.67
N GLY A 36 -16.90 27.64 -32.05
CA GLY A 36 -16.49 28.57 -31.02
C GLY A 36 -15.08 28.21 -30.54
N GLY A 37 -14.08 28.88 -31.10
CA GLY A 37 -12.71 28.77 -30.61
C GLY A 37 -12.64 29.23 -29.16
N LEU A 38 -12.10 28.38 -28.29
CA LEU A 38 -11.68 28.72 -26.94
C LEU A 38 -10.54 27.76 -26.57
N SER A 39 -9.34 28.23 -26.89
CA SER A 39 -8.12 28.16 -26.10
C SER A 39 -7.76 26.84 -25.41
N GLY A 40 -6.65 26.24 -25.84
CA GLY A 40 -5.92 25.20 -25.09
C GLY A 40 -5.51 25.61 -23.66
N TRP A 41 -5.75 26.86 -23.24
CA TRP A 41 -5.65 27.29 -21.85
C TRP A 41 -6.76 26.74 -20.94
N VAL A 42 -7.96 26.44 -21.46
CA VAL A 42 -9.08 26.02 -20.61
C VAL A 42 -8.84 24.60 -20.05
N ILE A 43 -8.19 23.72 -20.82
CA ILE A 43 -7.85 22.36 -20.33
C ILE A 43 -6.75 22.43 -19.26
N VAL A 44 -5.73 23.29 -19.44
CA VAL A 44 -4.72 23.55 -18.41
C VAL A 44 -5.34 24.19 -17.16
N ALA A 45 -6.34 25.06 -17.32
CA ALA A 45 -7.04 25.68 -16.21
C ALA A 45 -7.92 24.69 -15.42
N VAL A 46 -8.53 23.69 -16.07
CA VAL A 46 -9.35 22.68 -15.38
C VAL A 46 -8.49 21.63 -14.67
N VAL A 47 -7.40 21.17 -15.29
CA VAL A 47 -6.42 20.27 -14.62
C VAL A 47 -5.68 21.01 -13.51
N GLY A 48 -5.31 22.28 -13.74
CA GLY A 48 -4.72 23.15 -12.73
C GLY A 48 -5.68 23.47 -11.59
N ALA A 49 -6.97 23.68 -11.86
CA ALA A 49 -7.98 23.91 -10.82
C ALA A 49 -8.30 22.64 -10.01
N ALA A 50 -8.31 21.46 -10.62
CA ALA A 50 -8.43 20.21 -9.88
C ALA A 50 -7.25 20.00 -8.90
N LEU A 51 -6.03 20.38 -9.30
CA LEU A 51 -4.85 20.40 -8.43
C LEU A 51 -4.90 21.53 -7.38
N PHE A 52 -5.55 22.68 -7.69
CA PHE A 52 -5.68 23.81 -6.77
C PHE A 52 -6.79 23.64 -5.72
N VAL A 53 -7.82 22.84 -5.99
CA VAL A 53 -8.91 22.57 -5.03
C VAL A 53 -8.41 21.71 -3.85
N ILE A 54 -7.35 20.92 -4.02
CA ILE A 54 -6.69 20.20 -2.91
C ILE A 54 -5.93 21.18 -1.98
N ALA A 55 -5.53 22.36 -2.47
CA ALA A 55 -4.79 23.34 -1.69
C ALA A 55 -5.66 24.15 -0.70
N GLN A 56 -7.00 24.04 -0.76
CA GLN A 56 -7.92 24.82 0.07
C GLN A 56 -8.59 24.03 1.21
N CYS A 57 -8.14 22.80 1.47
CA CYS A 57 -8.51 22.08 2.69
C CYS A 57 -7.71 22.63 3.90
N SER A 58 -8.25 23.68 4.53
CA SER A 58 -8.13 23.99 5.97
C SER A 58 -6.77 23.81 6.66
N GLY A 59 -5.84 24.73 6.39
CA GLY A 59 -5.27 25.61 7.43
C GLY A 59 -4.52 25.03 8.63
N THR A 60 -4.02 23.79 8.62
CA THR A 60 -2.95 23.39 9.54
C THR A 60 -1.62 23.57 8.82
N PRO A 61 -0.66 24.36 9.34
CA PRO A 61 0.66 24.45 8.72
C PRO A 61 1.25 23.05 8.67
N LYS A 62 1.65 22.60 7.47
CA LYS A 62 2.35 21.32 7.32
C LYS A 62 3.62 21.38 8.18
N SER A 63 3.88 20.32 8.93
CA SER A 63 5.13 20.24 9.70
C SER A 63 6.33 20.22 8.76
N ASP A 64 7.51 20.64 9.21
CA ASP A 64 8.75 20.57 8.41
C ASP A 64 9.01 19.16 7.87
N GLN A 65 8.60 18.14 8.64
CA GLN A 65 8.68 16.73 8.26
C GLN A 65 7.75 16.39 7.08
N GLN A 66 6.52 16.91 7.09
CA GLN A 66 5.59 16.74 5.98
C GLN A 66 6.08 17.43 4.71
N VAL A 67 6.72 18.60 4.85
CA VAL A 67 7.34 19.30 3.72
C VAL A 67 8.50 18.47 3.15
N ALA A 68 9.38 17.95 4.01
CA ALA A 68 10.50 17.10 3.58
C ALA A 68 10.02 15.82 2.87
N ALA A 69 9.02 15.13 3.41
CA ALA A 69 8.44 13.94 2.80
C ALA A 69 7.79 14.24 1.44
N ALA A 70 7.10 15.38 1.32
CA ALA A 70 6.52 15.84 0.06
C ALA A 70 7.61 16.16 -0.99
N SER A 71 8.69 16.84 -0.59
CA SER A 71 9.82 17.12 -1.48
C SER A 71 10.51 15.85 -1.96
N PHE A 72 10.77 14.89 -1.06
CA PHE A 72 11.32 13.58 -1.42
C PHE A 72 10.43 12.86 -2.44
N THR A 73 9.12 12.83 -2.19
CA THR A 73 8.14 12.18 -3.08
C THR A 73 8.12 12.85 -4.45
N SER A 74 8.11 14.19 -4.49
CA SER A 74 8.11 14.97 -5.74
C SER A 74 9.35 14.73 -6.59
N GLU A 75 10.55 14.80 -6.00
CA GLU A 75 11.81 14.61 -6.73
C GLU A 75 11.93 13.17 -7.25
N THR A 76 11.58 12.18 -6.41
CA THR A 76 11.61 10.76 -6.81
C THR A 76 10.61 10.47 -7.92
N SER A 77 9.39 10.98 -7.82
CA SER A 77 8.32 10.84 -8.82
C SER A 77 8.75 11.40 -10.18
N LYS A 78 9.35 12.59 -10.18
CA LYS A 78 9.87 13.21 -11.40
C LYS A 78 10.95 12.35 -12.06
N ALA A 79 11.82 11.72 -11.28
CA ALA A 79 12.85 10.84 -11.80
C ALA A 79 12.27 9.52 -12.34
N ILE A 80 11.31 8.90 -11.64
CA ILE A 80 10.59 7.71 -12.10
C ILE A 80 9.97 7.93 -13.49
N ALA A 81 9.33 9.08 -13.71
CA ALA A 81 8.70 9.40 -15.00
C ALA A 81 9.69 9.43 -16.18
N SER A 82 11.00 9.55 -15.91
CA SER A 82 12.04 9.55 -16.96
C SER A 82 12.54 8.15 -17.34
N VAL A 83 12.28 7.14 -16.51
CA VAL A 83 12.81 5.77 -16.66
C VAL A 83 11.73 4.69 -16.74
N ALA A 84 10.47 5.01 -16.40
CA ALA A 84 9.40 4.03 -16.34
C ALA A 84 9.07 3.41 -17.71
N PRO A 85 8.84 2.08 -17.78
CA PRO A 85 8.45 1.38 -19.00
C PRO A 85 7.00 1.71 -19.38
N ALA A 86 6.70 1.64 -20.68
CA ALA A 86 5.35 1.95 -21.18
C ALA A 86 4.27 0.92 -20.80
N ALA A 87 4.66 -0.29 -20.42
CA ALA A 87 3.74 -1.37 -20.07
C ALA A 87 3.60 -1.48 -18.55
N VAL A 88 2.35 -1.52 -18.07
CA VAL A 88 2.02 -1.78 -16.67
C VAL A 88 2.04 -3.29 -16.40
N GLU A 89 2.81 -3.72 -15.39
CA GLU A 89 2.80 -5.12 -14.94
C GLU A 89 1.77 -5.33 -13.83
N PRO A 90 1.14 -6.52 -13.74
CA PRO A 90 0.23 -6.83 -12.65
C PRO A 90 0.96 -6.84 -11.30
N LEU A 91 0.23 -6.55 -10.23
CA LEU A 91 0.76 -6.59 -8.87
C LEU A 91 0.86 -8.05 -8.38
N GLU A 92 2.08 -8.49 -8.12
CA GLU A 92 2.38 -9.88 -7.80
C GLU A 92 2.57 -10.12 -6.29
N MET A 93 2.04 -11.24 -5.78
CA MET A 93 2.21 -11.64 -4.38
C MET A 93 3.68 -11.86 -3.99
N THR A 94 4.56 -12.10 -4.95
CA THR A 94 6.00 -12.28 -4.70
C THR A 94 6.65 -11.00 -4.16
N SER A 95 6.30 -9.83 -4.72
CA SER A 95 6.81 -8.53 -4.25
C SER A 95 6.33 -8.24 -2.83
N VAL A 96 5.06 -8.53 -2.53
CA VAL A 96 4.50 -8.33 -1.17
C VAL A 96 5.18 -9.23 -0.14
N ARG A 97 5.49 -10.49 -0.50
CA ARG A 97 6.21 -11.41 0.39
C ARG A 97 7.67 -11.00 0.59
N ALA A 98 8.32 -10.49 -0.45
CA ALA A 98 9.67 -9.94 -0.34
C ALA A 98 9.68 -8.75 0.63
N ALA A 99 8.74 -7.82 0.47
CA ALA A 99 8.58 -6.69 1.37
C ALA A 99 8.35 -7.11 2.83
N ALA A 100 7.50 -8.12 3.08
CA ALA A 100 7.27 -8.64 4.44
C ALA A 100 8.54 -9.26 5.07
N LYS A 101 9.33 -9.98 4.27
CA LYS A 101 10.62 -10.53 4.71
C LYS A 101 11.61 -9.42 5.06
N ASP A 102 11.70 -8.41 4.19
CA ASP A 102 12.62 -7.29 4.37
C ASP A 102 12.20 -6.41 5.55
N PHE A 103 10.91 -6.13 5.71
CA PHE A 103 10.38 -5.42 6.87
C PHE A 103 10.75 -6.14 8.17
N LYS A 104 10.51 -7.45 8.26
CA LYS A 104 10.87 -8.24 9.43
C LYS A 104 12.38 -8.15 9.75
N ALA A 105 13.22 -8.22 8.73
CA ALA A 105 14.68 -8.15 8.91
C ALA A 105 15.14 -6.76 9.35
N VAL A 106 14.66 -5.71 8.68
CA VAL A 106 15.05 -4.32 8.93
C VAL A 106 14.51 -3.84 10.28
N TYR A 107 13.21 -4.00 10.51
CA TYR A 107 12.57 -3.57 11.76
C TYR A 107 13.11 -4.37 12.96
N GLY A 108 13.36 -5.67 12.80
CA GLY A 108 13.96 -6.48 13.85
C GLY A 108 15.36 -6.03 14.28
N ALA A 109 16.15 -5.47 13.36
CA ALA A 109 17.52 -5.02 13.63
C ALA A 109 17.61 -3.56 14.07
N GLN A 110 16.81 -2.68 13.46
CA GLN A 110 16.97 -1.22 13.54
C GLN A 110 15.67 -0.49 13.88
N GLN A 111 14.57 -1.22 14.12
CA GLN A 111 13.25 -0.68 14.42
C GLN A 111 12.80 0.33 13.35
N LEU A 112 11.99 1.32 13.75
CA LEU A 112 11.38 2.29 12.85
C LEU A 112 12.39 3.18 12.09
N PRO A 113 13.50 3.64 12.68
CA PRO A 113 14.53 4.40 11.94
C PRO A 113 15.12 3.61 10.77
N GLY A 114 15.42 2.32 10.98
CA GLY A 114 15.92 1.47 9.90
C GLY A 114 14.88 1.24 8.81
N ALA A 115 13.61 1.07 9.20
CA ALA A 115 12.52 0.90 8.25
C ALA A 115 12.36 2.15 7.36
N MET A 116 12.41 3.34 7.96
CA MET A 116 12.34 4.60 7.22
C MET A 116 13.49 4.72 6.20
N ILE A 117 14.72 4.43 6.60
CA ILE A 117 15.88 4.47 5.70
C ILE A 117 15.73 3.45 4.55
N PHE A 118 15.27 2.24 4.86
CA PHE A 118 15.01 1.23 3.83
C PHE A 118 13.99 1.71 2.81
N SER A 119 12.85 2.25 3.27
CA SER A 119 11.79 2.75 2.39
C SER A 119 12.28 3.89 1.49
N GLN A 120 12.99 4.87 2.05
CA GLN A 120 13.58 5.98 1.27
C GLN A 120 14.51 5.45 0.17
N ASN A 121 15.42 4.54 0.50
CA ASN A 121 16.33 3.93 -0.47
C ASN A 121 15.59 3.06 -1.50
N CYS A 122 14.48 2.41 -1.10
CA CYS A 122 13.66 1.60 -1.99
C CYS A 122 13.05 2.47 -3.09
N PHE A 123 12.42 3.58 -2.73
CA PHE A 123 11.84 4.53 -3.66
C PHE A 123 12.89 5.30 -4.48
N GLU A 124 14.01 5.69 -3.87
CA GLU A 124 15.12 6.30 -4.60
C GLU A 124 15.68 5.33 -5.66
N GLY A 125 15.75 4.03 -5.37
CA GLY A 125 16.15 3.01 -6.35
C GLY A 125 15.28 3.01 -7.62
N LEU A 126 13.99 3.29 -7.51
CA LEU A 126 13.06 3.36 -8.66
C LEU A 126 13.38 4.53 -9.59
N ALA A 127 14.00 5.60 -9.09
CA ALA A 127 14.46 6.72 -9.90
C ALA A 127 15.63 6.34 -10.84
N HIS A 128 16.36 5.28 -10.52
CA HIS A 128 17.51 4.80 -11.29
C HIS A 128 17.15 3.62 -12.20
N GLU A 129 16.43 2.64 -11.66
CA GLU A 129 16.03 1.44 -12.37
C GLU A 129 14.61 1.07 -11.94
N PHE A 130 13.63 1.50 -12.74
CA PHE A 130 12.23 1.24 -12.44
C PHE A 130 11.84 -0.19 -12.83
N SER A 131 11.13 -0.86 -11.93
CA SER A 131 10.25 -1.98 -12.27
C SER A 131 8.98 -1.91 -11.41
N TRP A 132 7.87 -2.36 -11.97
CA TRP A 132 6.59 -2.45 -11.25
C TRP A 132 6.71 -3.36 -10.02
N SER A 133 7.40 -4.50 -10.18
CA SER A 133 7.65 -5.42 -9.07
C SER A 133 8.38 -4.77 -7.89
N ARG A 134 9.37 -3.90 -8.15
CA ARG A 134 10.09 -3.16 -7.11
C ARG A 134 9.23 -2.06 -6.50
N LEU A 135 8.44 -1.36 -7.31
CA LEU A 135 7.49 -0.36 -6.82
C LEU A 135 6.49 -0.98 -5.84
N ASP A 136 5.93 -2.15 -6.19
CA ASP A 136 4.99 -2.87 -5.33
C ASP A 136 5.66 -3.35 -4.04
N GLU A 137 6.93 -3.75 -4.11
CA GLU A 137 7.71 -4.13 -2.93
C GLU A 137 7.90 -2.93 -1.99
N CYS A 138 8.27 -1.76 -2.51
CA CYS A 138 8.41 -0.54 -1.71
C CYS A 138 7.07 -0.13 -1.08
N GLY A 139 5.98 -0.14 -1.86
CA GLY A 139 4.65 0.16 -1.35
C GLY A 139 4.18 -0.84 -0.30
N ALA A 140 4.39 -2.14 -0.52
CA ALA A 140 4.02 -3.17 0.44
C ALA A 140 4.81 -3.03 1.73
N PHE A 141 6.10 -2.69 1.66
CA PHE A 141 6.92 -2.46 2.84
C PHE A 141 6.34 -1.32 3.69
N ASP A 142 5.96 -0.21 3.05
CA ASP A 142 5.35 0.93 3.71
C ASP A 142 4.00 0.58 4.34
N ALA A 143 3.12 -0.12 3.63
CA ALA A 143 1.82 -0.56 4.16
C ALA A 143 1.97 -1.50 5.37
N ILE A 144 3.00 -2.36 5.39
CA ILE A 144 3.32 -3.20 6.54
C ILE A 144 3.81 -2.35 7.72
N ALA A 145 4.64 -1.34 7.46
CA ALA A 145 5.10 -0.40 8.48
C ALA A 145 3.93 0.38 9.11
N VAL A 146 3.02 0.90 8.29
CA VAL A 146 1.78 1.58 8.74
C VAL A 146 1.00 0.66 9.70
N GLY A 147 0.70 -0.58 9.27
CA GLY A 147 -0.05 -1.54 10.08
C GLY A 147 0.66 -1.93 11.40
N ARG A 148 2.00 -1.79 11.46
CA ARG A 148 2.75 -1.95 12.72
C ARG A 148 2.58 -0.75 13.64
N LEU A 149 2.55 0.47 13.10
CA LEU A 149 2.39 1.69 13.88
C LEU A 149 1.01 1.88 14.47
N ASP A 150 -0.04 1.45 13.77
CA ASP A 150 -1.40 1.43 14.29
C ASP A 150 -1.53 0.62 15.60
N ALA A 151 -0.61 -0.33 15.82
CA ALA A 151 -0.54 -1.11 17.05
C ALA A 151 0.26 -0.43 18.18
N GLU A 152 0.97 0.67 17.92
CA GLU A 152 1.94 1.34 18.81
C GLU A 152 1.66 2.85 18.95
N ALA A 153 0.40 3.23 19.19
CA ALA A 153 -0.20 4.55 18.96
C ALA A 153 0.29 5.79 19.77
N ASP A 154 1.41 5.73 20.51
CA ASP A 154 1.76 6.76 21.52
C ASP A 154 3.02 7.61 21.22
N THR A 155 3.46 7.70 19.97
CA THR A 155 4.77 8.27 19.61
C THR A 155 4.71 9.21 18.40
N THR A 156 5.40 10.35 18.51
CA THR A 156 5.38 11.45 17.52
C THR A 156 6.77 11.71 16.94
N SER A 157 7.47 10.66 16.52
CA SER A 157 8.78 10.81 15.87
C SER A 157 8.65 11.06 14.36
N SER A 158 9.72 11.54 13.71
CA SER A 158 9.77 11.75 12.26
C SER A 158 9.44 10.49 11.47
N GLU A 159 9.82 9.33 12.00
CA GLU A 159 9.57 8.05 11.38
C GLU A 159 8.09 7.66 11.44
N TYR A 160 7.36 8.03 12.52
CA TYR A 160 5.90 7.88 12.58
C TYR A 160 5.23 8.73 11.52
N THR A 161 5.63 10.01 11.39
CA THR A 161 5.12 10.87 10.31
C THR A 161 5.43 10.31 8.92
N TYR A 162 6.61 9.70 8.72
CA TYR A 162 7.00 9.13 7.42
C TYR A 162 6.12 7.95 6.99
N PHE A 163 5.69 7.15 7.96
CA PHE A 163 4.77 6.01 7.81
C PHE A 163 3.35 6.34 8.25
N ASP A 164 2.97 7.62 8.31
CA ASP A 164 1.57 8.00 8.39
C ASP A 164 0.84 7.42 7.17
N GLN A 165 -0.36 6.89 7.39
CA GLN A 165 -1.12 6.16 6.37
C GLN A 165 -1.29 6.99 5.09
N GLU A 166 -1.63 8.27 5.21
CA GLU A 166 -1.87 9.15 4.06
C GLU A 166 -0.56 9.53 3.36
N ILE A 167 0.53 9.73 4.13
CA ILE A 167 1.84 10.05 3.57
C ILE A 167 2.44 8.85 2.83
N ALA A 168 2.33 7.65 3.39
CA ALA A 168 2.77 6.40 2.77
C ALA A 168 1.97 6.10 1.49
N ALA A 169 0.65 6.16 1.56
CA ALA A 169 -0.23 5.97 0.40
C ALA A 169 0.05 7.02 -0.69
N GLY A 170 0.20 8.29 -0.31
CA GLY A 170 0.52 9.37 -1.24
C GLY A 170 1.86 9.16 -1.96
N ARG A 171 2.88 8.66 -1.27
CA ARG A 171 4.18 8.32 -1.87
C ARG A 171 4.04 7.21 -2.90
N TYR A 172 3.32 6.13 -2.59
CA TYR A 172 3.05 5.05 -3.53
C TYR A 172 2.27 5.52 -4.75
N LEU A 173 1.15 6.23 -4.55
CA LEU A 173 0.31 6.74 -5.64
C LEU A 173 1.06 7.73 -6.56
N ALA A 174 1.92 8.57 -5.98
CA ALA A 174 2.77 9.47 -6.76
C ALA A 174 3.75 8.70 -7.65
N ALA A 175 4.37 7.63 -7.12
CA ALA A 175 5.25 6.76 -7.90
C ALA A 175 4.52 6.01 -9.01
N VAL A 176 3.34 5.43 -8.72
CA VAL A 176 2.50 4.71 -9.70
C VAL A 176 2.04 5.64 -10.82
N SER A 177 1.52 6.82 -10.47
CA SER A 177 1.07 7.81 -11.45
C SER A 177 2.23 8.33 -12.30
N SER A 178 3.41 8.51 -11.70
CA SER A 178 4.62 8.93 -12.42
C SER A 178 5.14 7.84 -13.37
N ALA A 179 4.87 6.58 -13.06
CA ALA A 179 5.16 5.46 -13.95
C ALA A 179 4.18 5.34 -15.13
N GLY A 180 3.20 6.23 -15.23
CA GLY A 180 2.29 6.34 -16.38
C GLY A 180 0.95 5.62 -16.22
N GLU A 181 0.63 5.12 -15.02
CA GLU A 181 -0.69 4.57 -14.73
C GLU A 181 -1.74 5.68 -14.53
N SER A 182 -2.99 5.39 -14.90
CA SER A 182 -4.11 6.31 -14.71
C SER A 182 -4.53 6.40 -13.24
N ALA A 183 -5.10 7.54 -12.82
CA ALA A 183 -5.54 7.74 -11.44
C ALA A 183 -6.47 6.63 -10.94
N ASP A 184 -7.50 6.28 -11.72
CA ASP A 184 -8.46 5.23 -11.35
C ASP A 184 -7.76 3.86 -11.13
N ASN A 185 -6.79 3.52 -11.98
CA ASN A 185 -6.04 2.26 -11.84
C ASN A 185 -4.99 2.33 -10.71
N SER A 186 -4.42 3.51 -10.43
CA SER A 186 -3.50 3.71 -9.30
C SER A 186 -4.20 3.40 -7.97
N ASP A 187 -5.44 3.90 -7.81
CA ASP A 187 -6.25 3.66 -6.63
C ASP A 187 -6.62 2.16 -6.50
N LEU A 188 -7.05 1.53 -7.59
CA LEU A 188 -7.32 0.08 -7.62
C LEU A 188 -6.08 -0.75 -7.28
N ARG A 189 -4.89 -0.32 -7.75
CA ARG A 189 -3.63 -0.99 -7.44
C ARG A 189 -3.25 -0.82 -5.97
N LEU A 190 -3.47 0.35 -5.38
CA LEU A 190 -3.25 0.58 -3.95
C LEU A 190 -4.20 -0.28 -3.09
N GLU A 191 -5.46 -0.41 -3.50
CA GLU A 191 -6.43 -1.30 -2.84
C GLU A 191 -5.97 -2.76 -2.89
N ASP A 192 -5.57 -3.25 -4.06
CA ASP A 192 -5.05 -4.62 -4.23
C ASP A 192 -3.77 -4.86 -3.42
N LEU A 193 -2.87 -3.86 -3.37
CA LEU A 193 -1.67 -3.89 -2.54
C LEU A 193 -2.03 -4.08 -1.06
N HIS A 194 -2.93 -3.26 -0.52
CA HIS A 194 -3.38 -3.36 0.87
C HIS A 194 -4.04 -4.70 1.17
N ALA A 195 -4.90 -5.19 0.27
CA ALA A 195 -5.54 -6.49 0.42
C ALA A 195 -4.49 -7.63 0.49
N LYS A 196 -3.46 -7.58 -0.34
CA LYS A 196 -2.40 -8.59 -0.35
C LYS A 196 -1.45 -8.48 0.82
N VAL A 197 -1.16 -7.25 1.29
CA VAL A 197 -0.39 -7.01 2.51
C VAL A 197 -1.09 -7.61 3.72
N ALA A 198 -2.41 -7.42 3.84
CA ALA A 198 -3.20 -7.99 4.94
C ALA A 198 -3.13 -9.54 4.98
N VAL A 199 -2.98 -10.19 3.82
CA VAL A 199 -2.77 -11.65 3.72
C VAL A 199 -1.33 -12.06 4.07
N ALA A 200 -0.33 -11.29 3.61
CA ALA A 200 1.08 -11.66 3.73
C ALA A 200 1.70 -11.32 5.10
N ALA A 201 1.24 -10.27 5.75
CA ALA A 201 1.72 -9.79 7.03
C ALA A 201 0.53 -9.50 7.96
N PRO A 202 -0.18 -10.55 8.43
CA PRO A 202 -1.30 -10.36 9.34
C PRO A 202 -0.83 -9.62 10.60
N ALA A 203 -1.65 -8.67 11.05
CA ALA A 203 -1.36 -7.83 12.21
C ALA A 203 -0.91 -8.68 13.43
N PRO A 204 0.00 -8.17 14.28
CA PRO A 204 0.39 -8.88 15.48
C PRO A 204 -0.85 -9.19 16.33
N THR A 205 -1.03 -10.46 16.68
CA THR A 205 -2.10 -10.90 17.58
C THR A 205 -1.98 -10.13 18.90
N PRO A 206 -3.06 -9.54 19.44
CA PRO A 206 -3.03 -8.90 20.74
C PRO A 206 -2.41 -9.87 21.75
N ALA A 207 -1.37 -9.41 22.46
CA ALA A 207 -0.78 -10.20 23.52
C ALA A 207 -1.89 -10.62 24.50
N ALA A 208 -1.99 -11.90 24.80
CA ALA A 208 -2.88 -12.40 25.83
C ALA A 208 -2.65 -11.57 27.09
N MET A 209 -3.71 -10.94 27.61
CA MET A 209 -3.64 -10.17 28.84
C MET A 209 -2.98 -11.06 29.91
N PRO A 210 -2.05 -10.52 30.72
CA PRO A 210 -1.47 -11.29 31.81
C PRO A 210 -2.61 -11.78 32.68
N ASP A 211 -2.66 -13.11 32.86
CA ASP A 211 -3.51 -13.79 33.82
C ASP A 211 -3.44 -13.01 35.14
N GLN A 212 -4.51 -12.26 35.45
CA GLN A 212 -4.60 -11.58 36.73
C GLN A 212 -4.65 -12.69 37.76
N GLY A 213 -3.52 -12.84 38.43
CA GLY A 213 -3.25 -13.93 39.35
C GLY A 213 -4.47 -14.22 40.21
N THR A 214 -4.80 -15.50 40.28
CA THR A 214 -5.60 -16.05 41.36
C THR A 214 -4.96 -15.57 42.67
N GLU A 215 -5.59 -14.58 43.29
CA GLU A 215 -5.30 -14.11 44.62
C GLU A 215 -5.36 -15.33 45.56
N PRO A 216 -4.28 -15.69 46.27
CA PRO A 216 -4.37 -16.75 47.26
C PRO A 216 -5.29 -16.26 48.37
N ALA A 217 -6.41 -16.98 48.54
CA ALA A 217 -7.34 -16.76 49.63
C ALA A 217 -6.59 -16.68 50.96
N PRO A 218 -6.90 -15.70 51.85
CA PRO A 218 -6.28 -15.64 53.15
C PRO A 218 -6.66 -16.88 53.96
N ALA A 219 -5.62 -17.58 54.44
CA ALA A 219 -5.74 -18.67 55.39
C ALA A 219 -6.37 -18.16 56.69
N ASP A 220 -7.48 -18.78 57.06
CA ASP A 220 -7.89 -19.13 58.42
C ASP A 220 -7.52 -18.10 59.51
N ALA A 221 -8.38 -17.09 59.68
CA ALA A 221 -8.52 -16.43 60.97
C ALA A 221 -9.16 -17.43 61.95
N ALA A 222 -8.34 -17.99 62.83
CA ALA A 222 -8.79 -18.79 63.96
C ALA A 222 -9.71 -17.95 64.85
N GLU A 223 -10.96 -18.38 64.95
CA GLU A 223 -11.93 -17.90 65.93
C GLU A 223 -11.44 -18.30 67.34
N GLU A 224 -11.00 -17.32 68.13
CA GLU A 224 -10.77 -17.50 69.57
C GLU A 224 -12.11 -17.66 70.29
N GLY A 225 -12.53 -18.92 70.42
CA GLY A 225 -13.61 -19.35 71.29
C GLY A 225 -13.21 -19.29 72.77
N TRP A 226 -13.81 -18.33 73.48
CA TRP A 226 -14.12 -18.38 74.91
C TRP A 226 -14.41 -19.80 75.44
N GLU A 227 -13.78 -20.18 76.57
CA GLU A 227 -14.49 -20.89 77.64
C GLU A 227 -13.78 -20.71 78.99
N ALA A 228 -14.59 -20.32 79.96
CA ALA A 228 -14.23 -20.15 81.36
C ALA A 228 -14.28 -21.50 82.10
N SER A 229 -13.83 -21.46 83.37
CA SER A 229 -14.07 -22.43 84.46
C SER A 229 -13.01 -23.52 84.67
N ALA A 230 -12.16 -23.36 85.68
CA ALA A 230 -12.38 -23.84 87.05
C ALA A 230 -11.29 -23.34 88.00
#